data_AF-A0A2M7SKP3-F1
#
_entry.id   AF-A0A2M7SKP3-F1
#
_cell.length_a   1.000
_cell.length_b   1.000
_cell.length_c   1.000
_cell.angle_alpha   90.00
_cell.angle_beta   90.00
_cell.angle_gamma   90.00
#
_symmetry.space_group_name_H-M   'P 1'
#
loop_
_entity.id
_entity.type
_entity.pdbx_description
1 polymer ?
#
loop_
_entity_poly.entity_id
_entity_poly.type
_entity_poly.pdbx_seq_one_letter_code
_entity_poly.pdbx_strand_id
1 'polypeptide(L)'
;ILDKGLVINADIIISVAGIPLIGVNLRAALAGMETMLKYGVMQAWDEKSRAWEREHRKKTLPSLVEGEEIALKVFGSHYYSKGIYNAWKPGYFYLTNKRLILYRQDFDEITFQIPLEEIKALVTREEAHFVKGKKKQVLYLIDKQERVHRLSAVETNQLKDAIVQNLETIGLSLEESPVLLEFEEIPIDFLIEGEEVTHRGKKVWYLAPASGIQQETWRPGHLYLTNKR
;
A
#
# COMPACT_ATOMS: atom_id res chain seq x y z
N ILE A 1 7.80 -17.84 -12.80
CA ILE A 1 6.40 -18.29 -12.62
C ILE A 1 5.45 -17.34 -13.33
N LEU A 2 5.51 -16.02 -13.09
CA LEU A 2 4.59 -15.06 -13.71
C LEU A 2 4.56 -15.06 -15.26
N ASP A 3 5.70 -15.27 -15.93
CA ASP A 3 5.76 -15.29 -17.41
C ASP A 3 5.33 -16.63 -18.03
N LYS A 4 5.40 -17.72 -17.26
CA LYS A 4 5.09 -19.08 -17.74
C LYS A 4 3.72 -19.57 -17.25
N GLY A 5 3.23 -19.00 -16.15
CA GLY A 5 2.04 -19.43 -15.44
C GLY A 5 2.23 -20.69 -14.60
N LEU A 6 1.35 -20.86 -13.63
CA LEU A 6 1.17 -22.06 -12.81
C LEU A 6 -0.33 -22.30 -12.67
N VAL A 7 -0.78 -23.54 -12.87
CA VAL A 7 -2.15 -23.94 -12.59
C VAL A 7 -2.14 -24.94 -11.44
N ILE A 8 -2.91 -24.66 -10.41
CA ILE A 8 -3.08 -25.48 -9.22
C ILE A 8 -4.50 -26.03 -9.25
N ASN A 9 -4.62 -27.35 -9.23
CA ASN A 9 -5.88 -28.03 -8.96
C ASN A 9 -5.74 -28.69 -7.59
N ALA A 10 -6.63 -28.36 -6.66
CA ALA A 10 -6.57 -28.86 -5.30
C ALA A 10 -7.97 -29.16 -4.79
N ASP A 11 -8.10 -30.26 -4.05
CA ASP A 11 -9.28 -30.57 -3.26
C ASP A 11 -8.96 -30.33 -1.79
N ILE A 12 -9.74 -29.46 -1.15
CA ILE A 12 -9.56 -29.07 0.25
C ILE A 12 -10.76 -29.57 1.04
N ILE A 13 -10.52 -30.27 2.15
CA ILE A 13 -11.57 -30.66 3.10
C ILE A 13 -11.37 -29.86 4.39
N ILE A 14 -12.37 -29.08 4.76
CA ILE A 14 -12.41 -28.33 6.00
C ILE A 14 -13.21 -29.15 7.02
N SER A 15 -12.56 -29.46 8.14
CA SER A 15 -13.14 -30.27 9.22
C SER A 15 -13.17 -29.48 10.53
N VAL A 16 -14.17 -29.75 11.37
CA VAL A 16 -14.25 -29.23 12.74
C VAL A 16 -14.37 -30.41 13.69
N ALA A 17 -13.50 -30.45 14.70
CA ALA A 17 -13.42 -31.57 15.66
C ALA A 17 -13.29 -32.96 14.97
N GLY A 18 -12.56 -33.04 13.85
CA GLY A 18 -12.35 -34.29 13.11
C GLY A 18 -13.51 -34.71 12.21
N ILE A 19 -14.61 -33.94 12.16
CA ILE A 19 -15.75 -34.19 11.29
C ILE A 19 -15.61 -33.34 10.01
N PRO A 20 -15.55 -33.95 8.80
CA PRO A 20 -15.54 -33.22 7.55
C PRO A 20 -16.84 -32.44 7.35
N LEU A 21 -16.77 -31.13 7.15
CA LEU A 21 -17.95 -30.28 6.97
C LEU A 21 -18.07 -29.70 5.56
N ILE A 22 -16.94 -29.32 4.95
CA ILE A 22 -16.94 -28.62 3.66
C ILE A 22 -15.84 -29.21 2.78
N GLY A 23 -16.23 -29.64 1.57
CA GLY A 23 -15.29 -29.93 0.49
C GLY A 23 -15.21 -28.75 -0.48
N VAL A 24 -14.00 -28.32 -0.81
CA VAL A 24 -13.73 -27.23 -1.77
C VAL A 24 -12.88 -27.78 -2.90
N ASN A 25 -13.40 -27.77 -4.13
CA ASN A 25 -12.62 -28.01 -5.33
C ASN A 25 -12.08 -26.67 -5.83
N LEU A 26 -10.76 -26.49 -5.79
CA LEU A 26 -10.06 -25.28 -6.16
C LEU A 26 -9.28 -25.50 -7.46
N ARG A 27 -9.58 -24.69 -8.47
CA ARG A 27 -8.72 -24.50 -9.64
C ARG A 27 -8.22 -23.06 -9.65
N ALA A 28 -6.94 -22.87 -9.40
CA ALA A 28 -6.29 -21.56 -9.37
C ALA A 28 -5.23 -21.46 -10.47
N ALA A 29 -5.14 -20.31 -11.13
CA ALA A 29 -4.06 -20.00 -12.06
C ALA A 29 -3.26 -18.81 -11.52
N LEU A 30 -1.93 -18.92 -11.46
CA LEU A 30 -1.01 -17.89 -11.02
C LEU A 30 -0.05 -17.54 -12.15
N ALA A 31 -0.20 -16.33 -12.68
CA ALA A 31 0.58 -15.81 -13.79
C ALA A 31 0.55 -14.27 -13.75
N GLY A 32 1.39 -13.60 -14.51
CA GLY A 32 1.22 -12.17 -14.78
C GLY A 32 -0.04 -11.93 -15.61
N MET A 33 -0.68 -10.76 -15.47
CA MET A 33 -1.91 -10.42 -16.19
C MET A 33 -1.75 -10.54 -17.71
N GLU A 34 -0.65 -10.04 -18.27
CA GLU A 34 -0.33 -10.16 -19.69
C GLU A 34 -0.28 -11.63 -20.14
N THR A 35 0.37 -12.48 -19.35
CA THR A 35 0.46 -13.92 -19.57
C THR A 35 -0.92 -14.59 -19.47
N MET A 36 -1.75 -14.24 -18.47
CA MET A 36 -3.10 -14.77 -18.31
C MET A 36 -3.96 -14.47 -19.55
N LEU A 37 -3.95 -13.21 -19.99
CA LEU A 37 -4.69 -12.76 -21.17
C LEU A 37 -4.19 -13.44 -22.44
N LYS A 38 -2.88 -13.59 -22.60
CA LYS A 38 -2.27 -14.31 -23.73
C LYS A 38 -2.74 -15.76 -23.83
N TYR A 39 -2.93 -16.44 -22.70
CA TYR A 39 -3.43 -17.82 -22.66
C TYR A 39 -4.95 -17.94 -22.63
N GLY A 40 -5.70 -16.85 -22.85
CA GLY A 40 -7.16 -16.89 -22.84
C GLY A 40 -7.79 -16.96 -21.46
N VAL A 41 -6.99 -16.88 -20.40
CA VAL A 41 -7.45 -16.93 -19.01
C VAL A 41 -7.92 -15.53 -18.60
N MET A 42 -9.13 -15.44 -18.04
CA MET A 42 -9.74 -14.19 -17.56
C MET A 42 -9.97 -13.11 -18.64
N GLN A 43 -9.96 -13.43 -19.95
CA GLN A 43 -10.27 -12.45 -21.01
C GLN A 43 -11.68 -11.85 -20.87
N ALA A 44 -12.71 -12.70 -20.73
CA ALA A 44 -14.08 -12.25 -20.51
C ALA A 44 -14.25 -11.55 -19.14
N TRP A 45 -13.42 -11.87 -18.15
CA TRP A 45 -13.40 -11.18 -16.86
C TRP A 45 -12.68 -9.83 -16.95
N ASP A 46 -11.62 -9.68 -17.74
CA ASP A 46 -10.95 -8.41 -18.02
C ASP A 46 -11.85 -7.49 -18.83
N GLU A 47 -12.51 -8.01 -19.87
CA GLU A 47 -13.52 -7.27 -20.65
C GLU A 47 -14.72 -6.87 -19.79
N LYS A 48 -15.26 -7.79 -18.98
CA LYS A 48 -16.36 -7.48 -18.04
C LYS A 48 -15.91 -6.56 -16.91
N SER A 49 -14.68 -6.66 -16.42
CA SER A 49 -14.16 -5.76 -15.38
C SER A 49 -13.95 -4.37 -15.94
N ARG A 50 -13.43 -4.24 -17.17
CA ARG A 50 -13.31 -2.94 -17.87
C ARG A 50 -14.67 -2.39 -18.29
N ALA A 51 -15.64 -3.24 -18.62
CA ALA A 51 -17.02 -2.81 -18.91
C ALA A 51 -17.75 -2.39 -17.62
N TRP A 52 -17.63 -3.17 -16.55
CA TRP A 52 -18.13 -2.87 -15.21
C TRP A 52 -17.47 -1.61 -14.65
N GLU A 53 -16.17 -1.42 -14.78
CA GLU A 53 -15.49 -0.16 -14.41
C GLU A 53 -15.97 1.01 -15.24
N ARG A 54 -16.33 0.82 -16.52
CA ARG A 54 -16.89 1.89 -17.35
C ARG A 54 -18.34 2.21 -16.98
N GLU A 55 -19.16 1.20 -16.67
CA GLU A 55 -20.59 1.32 -16.37
C GLU A 55 -20.87 1.72 -14.90
N HIS A 56 -20.10 1.20 -13.94
CA HIS A 56 -20.25 1.44 -12.51
C HIS A 56 -19.38 2.58 -11.96
N ARG A 57 -18.68 3.32 -12.85
CA ARG A 57 -18.12 4.62 -12.50
C ARG A 57 -19.25 5.64 -12.30
N LYS A 58 -20.00 5.50 -11.21
CA LYS A 58 -20.47 6.69 -10.50
C LYS A 58 -19.22 7.57 -10.35
N LYS A 59 -19.31 8.83 -10.76
CA LYS A 59 -18.27 9.85 -10.51
C LYS A 59 -18.24 10.11 -9.00
N THR A 60 -17.90 9.12 -8.19
CA THR A 60 -17.65 9.30 -6.78
C THR A 60 -16.31 10.01 -6.70
N LEU A 61 -16.43 11.32 -6.53
CA LEU A 61 -15.33 12.20 -6.19
C LEU A 61 -15.15 12.13 -4.66
N PRO A 62 -13.93 12.30 -4.15
CA PRO A 62 -13.77 12.50 -2.71
C PRO A 62 -14.58 13.73 -2.28
N SER A 63 -15.11 13.71 -1.05
CA SER A 63 -15.81 14.87 -0.49
C SER A 63 -14.87 16.08 -0.41
N LEU A 64 -15.15 17.06 -1.27
CA LEU A 64 -14.41 18.32 -1.34
C LEU A 64 -15.02 19.33 -0.36
N VAL A 65 -14.18 20.16 0.27
CA VAL A 65 -14.65 21.30 1.08
C VAL A 65 -14.99 22.48 0.18
N GLU A 66 -15.70 23.49 0.71
CA GLU A 66 -16.06 24.68 -0.05
C GLU A 66 -14.81 25.41 -0.60
N GLY A 67 -14.84 25.76 -1.88
CA GLY A 67 -13.71 26.35 -2.61
C GLY A 67 -12.52 25.41 -2.83
N GLU A 68 -12.68 24.11 -2.61
CA GLU A 68 -11.66 23.10 -2.95
C GLU A 68 -11.85 22.62 -4.39
N GLU A 69 -10.83 22.83 -5.23
CA GLU A 69 -10.84 22.47 -6.65
C GLU A 69 -9.76 21.43 -6.95
N ILE A 70 -10.07 20.48 -7.83
CA ILE A 70 -9.14 19.40 -8.22
C ILE A 70 -8.24 19.92 -9.35
N ALA A 71 -6.93 19.96 -9.09
CA ALA A 71 -5.91 20.33 -10.06
C ALA A 71 -5.38 19.13 -10.85
N LEU A 72 -5.23 17.96 -10.20
CA LEU A 72 -4.73 16.75 -10.84
C LEU A 72 -5.44 15.50 -10.31
N LYS A 73 -5.71 14.55 -11.21
CA LYS A 73 -6.13 13.19 -10.86
C LYS A 73 -5.16 12.18 -11.50
N VAL A 74 -4.53 11.35 -10.68
CA VAL A 74 -3.59 10.32 -11.16
C VAL A 74 -3.78 9.01 -10.39
N PHE A 75 -3.67 7.87 -11.07
CA PHE A 75 -3.72 6.57 -10.40
C PHE A 75 -2.39 6.28 -9.68
N GLY A 76 -2.48 5.74 -8.47
CA GLY A 76 -1.31 5.42 -7.68
C GLY A 76 -1.63 4.58 -6.44
N SER A 77 -0.70 4.62 -5.50
CA SER A 77 -0.76 3.85 -4.26
C SER A 77 -0.01 4.56 -3.16
N HIS A 78 -0.51 4.45 -1.94
CA HIS A 78 0.15 4.88 -0.72
C HIS A 78 0.58 3.65 0.07
N TYR A 79 1.80 3.68 0.61
CA TYR A 79 2.28 2.64 1.50
C TYR A 79 1.67 2.83 2.89
N TYR A 80 0.75 1.93 3.23
CA TYR A 80 0.16 1.88 4.56
C TYR A 80 1.03 1.00 5.47
N SER A 81 1.46 1.53 6.62
CA SER A 81 2.34 0.84 7.57
C SER A 81 1.88 0.93 9.03
N LYS A 82 0.58 1.14 9.28
CA LYS A 82 0.06 1.20 10.66
C LYS A 82 -0.29 -0.20 11.16
N GLY A 83 0.24 -0.55 12.34
CA GLY A 83 -0.02 -1.82 13.02
C GLY A 83 0.84 -2.97 12.51
N ILE A 84 0.25 -4.16 12.33
CA ILE A 84 0.94 -5.41 11.98
C ILE A 84 0.98 -5.70 10.47
N TYR A 85 0.42 -4.81 9.64
CA TYR A 85 0.25 -5.05 8.21
C TYR A 85 0.78 -3.89 7.38
N ASN A 86 1.70 -4.22 6.48
CA ASN A 86 2.30 -3.31 5.52
C ASN A 86 1.78 -3.63 4.12
N ALA A 87 1.14 -2.67 3.47
CA ALA A 87 0.69 -2.84 2.09
C ALA A 87 0.58 -1.53 1.32
N TRP A 88 0.81 -1.62 0.02
CA TRP A 88 0.45 -0.58 -0.92
C TRP A 88 -1.07 -0.60 -1.10
N LYS A 89 -1.76 0.43 -0.61
CA LYS A 89 -3.19 0.63 -0.88
C LYS A 89 -3.33 1.39 -2.20
N PRO A 90 -3.88 0.76 -3.27
CA PRO A 90 -4.08 1.43 -4.55
C PRO A 90 -5.28 2.36 -4.51
N GLY A 91 -5.28 3.42 -5.32
CA GLY A 91 -6.38 4.37 -5.45
C GLY A 91 -6.06 5.49 -6.44
N TYR A 92 -6.92 6.51 -6.50
CA TYR A 92 -6.65 7.72 -7.26
C TYR A 92 -6.17 8.82 -6.33
N PHE A 93 -5.00 9.38 -6.63
CA PHE A 93 -4.57 10.64 -6.06
C PHE A 93 -5.38 11.77 -6.70
N TYR A 94 -5.97 12.60 -5.85
CA TYR A 94 -6.59 13.87 -6.19
C TYR A 94 -5.76 14.95 -5.51
N LEU A 95 -5.04 15.73 -6.31
CA LEU A 95 -4.38 16.94 -5.84
C LEU A 95 -5.36 18.09 -5.98
N THR A 96 -5.67 18.74 -4.88
CA THR A 96 -6.52 19.94 -4.86
C THR A 96 -5.68 21.18 -4.61
N ASN A 97 -6.30 22.35 -4.69
CA ASN A 97 -5.70 23.61 -4.23
C ASN A 97 -5.47 23.66 -2.70
N LYS A 98 -5.93 22.67 -1.92
CA LYS A 98 -5.80 22.63 -0.45
C LYS A 98 -5.03 21.43 0.09
N ARG A 99 -5.15 20.26 -0.54
CA ARG A 99 -4.58 19.00 -0.04
C ARG A 99 -4.36 17.97 -1.14
N LEU A 100 -3.55 16.97 -0.83
CA LEU A 100 -3.43 15.74 -1.61
C LEU A 100 -4.27 14.64 -0.94
N ILE A 101 -5.09 13.94 -1.72
CA ILE A 101 -6.01 12.88 -1.23
C ILE A 101 -5.78 11.61 -2.03
N LEU A 102 -5.68 10.44 -1.40
CA LEU A 102 -5.79 9.14 -2.06
C LEU A 102 -7.16 8.52 -1.76
N TYR A 103 -7.99 8.40 -2.78
CA TYR A 103 -9.35 7.91 -2.66
C TYR A 103 -9.56 6.59 -3.42
N ARG A 104 -10.16 5.62 -2.73
CA ARG A 104 -10.51 4.29 -3.25
C ARG A 104 -11.98 4.27 -3.63
N GLN A 105 -12.25 4.44 -4.92
CA GLN A 105 -13.62 4.59 -5.44
C GLN A 105 -14.50 3.38 -5.11
N ASP A 106 -13.95 2.16 -5.21
CA ASP A 106 -14.71 0.92 -4.96
C ASP A 106 -15.15 0.74 -3.50
N PHE A 107 -14.48 1.42 -2.57
CA PHE A 107 -14.71 1.31 -1.13
C PHE A 107 -15.26 2.60 -0.51
N ASP A 108 -15.44 3.65 -1.32
CA ASP A 108 -15.76 5.00 -0.87
C ASP A 108 -14.88 5.46 0.31
N GLU A 109 -13.57 5.19 0.21
CA GLU A 109 -12.63 5.32 1.33
C GLU A 109 -11.50 6.30 0.98
N ILE A 110 -11.28 7.31 1.82
CA ILE A 110 -10.05 8.10 1.82
C ILE A 110 -8.99 7.35 2.62
N THR A 111 -7.95 6.88 1.94
CA THR A 111 -6.89 6.06 2.56
C THR A 111 -5.65 6.85 2.95
N PHE A 112 -5.49 8.03 2.38
CA PHE A 112 -4.44 8.97 2.70
C PHE A 112 -4.96 10.38 2.38
N GLN A 113 -4.63 11.35 3.22
CA GLN A 113 -4.82 12.76 2.92
C GLN A 113 -3.77 13.59 3.65
N ILE A 114 -3.31 14.66 3.03
CA ILE A 114 -2.41 15.63 3.67
C ILE A 114 -2.67 17.04 3.12
N PRO A 115 -2.86 18.06 3.98
CA PRO A 115 -2.87 19.47 3.57
C PRO A 115 -1.57 19.86 2.87
N LEU A 116 -1.64 20.70 1.84
CA LEU A 116 -0.44 21.18 1.15
C LEU A 116 0.49 21.94 2.11
N GLU A 117 -0.09 22.69 3.04
CA GLU A 117 0.64 23.42 4.08
C GLU A 117 1.41 22.54 5.06
N GLU A 118 1.07 21.25 5.17
CA GLU A 118 1.77 20.29 6.03
C GLU A 118 2.93 19.60 5.30
N ILE A 119 3.05 19.77 3.98
CA ILE A 119 4.14 19.19 3.20
C ILE A 119 5.42 20.00 3.45
N LYS A 120 6.42 19.34 4.04
CA LYS A 120 7.73 19.92 4.34
C LYS A 120 8.72 19.68 3.20
N ALA A 121 8.76 18.45 2.68
CA ALA A 121 9.71 18.08 1.62
C ALA A 121 9.20 16.94 0.75
N LEU A 122 9.75 16.84 -0.47
CA LEU A 122 9.47 15.79 -1.45
C LEU A 122 10.78 15.20 -1.99
N VAL A 123 10.97 13.90 -1.86
CA VAL A 123 12.15 13.19 -2.37
C VAL A 123 11.73 12.01 -3.24
N THR A 124 12.43 11.79 -4.34
CA THR A 124 12.17 10.67 -5.22
C THR A 124 13.27 9.64 -5.08
N ARG A 125 12.92 8.37 -4.89
CA ARG A 125 13.88 7.24 -4.92
C ARG A 125 13.40 6.14 -5.83
N GLU A 126 14.35 5.34 -6.31
CA GLU A 126 14.06 4.08 -6.98
C GLU A 126 14.08 2.95 -5.96
N GLU A 127 12.95 2.28 -5.75
CA GLU A 127 12.86 1.05 -4.95
C GLU A 127 12.82 -0.18 -5.89
N ALA A 128 13.25 -1.34 -5.37
CA ALA A 128 13.10 -2.59 -6.10
C ALA A 128 11.61 -2.93 -6.28
N HIS A 129 11.17 -3.14 -7.52
CA HIS A 129 9.80 -3.58 -7.78
C HIS A 129 9.65 -5.07 -7.42
N PHE A 130 8.43 -5.51 -7.13
CA PHE A 130 8.15 -6.94 -6.89
C PHE A 130 8.47 -7.85 -8.11
N VAL A 131 8.66 -7.24 -9.29
CA VAL A 131 9.09 -7.93 -10.51
C VAL A 131 10.59 -7.82 -10.60
N LYS A 132 11.28 -8.97 -10.59
CA LYS A 132 12.75 -9.05 -10.67
C LYS A 132 13.27 -8.21 -11.84
N GLY A 133 14.16 -7.26 -11.56
CA GLY A 133 14.79 -6.39 -12.55
C GLY A 133 14.02 -5.11 -12.91
N LYS A 134 12.78 -4.93 -12.44
CA LYS A 134 12.07 -3.66 -12.55
C LYS A 134 12.34 -2.80 -11.32
N LYS A 135 12.50 -1.49 -11.52
CA LYS A 135 12.58 -0.50 -10.45
C LYS A 135 11.26 0.27 -10.41
N LYS A 136 10.80 0.59 -9.21
CA LYS A 136 9.62 1.40 -8.96
C LYS A 136 10.08 2.78 -8.51
N GLN A 137 9.60 3.83 -9.16
CA GLN A 137 9.81 5.18 -8.64
C GLN A 137 8.83 5.41 -7.48
N VAL A 138 9.38 5.82 -6.34
CA VAL A 138 8.65 6.10 -5.10
C VAL A 138 8.90 7.55 -4.71
N LEU A 139 7.82 8.27 -4.46
CA LEU A 139 7.82 9.63 -3.93
C LEU A 139 7.66 9.56 -2.41
N TYR A 140 8.67 10.04 -1.71
CA TYR A 140 8.71 10.21 -0.27
C TYR A 140 8.25 11.63 0.03
N LEU A 141 7.09 11.75 0.66
CA LEU A 141 6.57 12.99 1.17
C LEU A 141 6.88 13.06 2.66
N ILE A 142 7.53 14.12 3.09
CA ILE A 142 7.83 14.38 4.50
C ILE A 142 6.92 15.51 4.96
N ASP A 143 6.20 15.28 6.06
CA ASP A 143 5.37 16.33 6.66
C ASP A 143 6.13 17.15 7.70
N LYS A 144 5.52 18.24 8.17
CA LYS A 144 6.10 19.12 9.21
C LYS A 144 6.33 18.43 10.55
N GLN A 145 5.75 17.25 10.77
CA GLN A 145 6.01 16.42 11.95
C GLN A 145 7.07 15.33 11.70
N GLU A 146 7.87 15.48 10.63
CA GLU A 146 8.91 14.53 10.20
C GLU A 146 8.41 13.13 9.85
N ARG A 147 7.09 12.96 9.62
CA ARG A 147 6.54 11.66 9.20
C ARG A 147 6.73 11.49 7.71
N VAL A 148 7.14 10.29 7.32
CA VAL A 148 7.43 9.91 5.94
C VAL A 148 6.26 9.14 5.36
N HIS A 149 5.68 9.66 4.29
CA HIS A 149 4.61 9.05 3.52
C HIS A 149 5.14 8.59 2.17
N ARG A 150 5.09 7.28 1.90
CA ARG A 150 5.56 6.72 0.62
C ARG A 150 4.42 6.61 -0.36
N LEU A 151 4.57 7.28 -1.49
CA LEU A 151 3.61 7.34 -2.58
C LEU A 151 4.23 6.76 -3.84
N SER A 152 3.41 6.17 -4.68
CA SER A 152 3.84 5.83 -6.04
C SER A 152 2.67 5.96 -6.98
N ALA A 153 2.92 6.58 -8.12
CA ALA A 153 1.94 6.80 -9.17
C ALA A 153 2.45 6.24 -10.49
N VAL A 154 1.52 6.03 -11.44
CA VAL A 154 1.87 5.68 -12.83
C VAL A 154 2.83 6.72 -13.41
N GLU A 155 2.58 8.00 -13.13
CA GLU A 155 3.43 9.14 -13.48
C GLU A 155 3.90 9.87 -12.21
N THR A 156 4.85 9.26 -11.49
CA THR A 156 5.33 9.79 -10.20
C THR A 156 5.94 11.19 -10.32
N ASN A 157 6.67 11.48 -11.42
CA ASN A 157 7.20 12.82 -11.68
C ASN A 157 6.09 13.85 -11.89
N GLN A 158 5.08 13.55 -12.69
CA GLN A 158 3.94 14.46 -12.91
C GLN A 158 3.23 14.79 -11.60
N LEU A 159 3.02 13.78 -10.73
CA LEU A 159 2.44 14.02 -9.41
C LEU A 159 3.31 14.95 -8.56
N LYS A 160 4.63 14.72 -8.54
CA LYS A 160 5.58 15.57 -7.81
C LYS A 160 5.55 17.01 -8.33
N ASP A 161 5.67 17.18 -9.63
CA ASP A 161 5.74 18.50 -10.27
C ASP A 161 4.44 19.30 -10.03
N ALA A 162 3.29 18.64 -10.11
CA ALA A 162 2.01 19.26 -9.79
C ALA A 162 1.90 19.69 -8.32
N ILE A 163 2.43 18.90 -7.37
CA ILE A 163 2.48 19.29 -5.96
C ILE A 163 3.36 20.53 -5.79
N VAL A 164 4.54 20.55 -6.42
CA VAL A 164 5.46 21.70 -6.37
C VAL A 164 4.79 22.96 -6.92
N GLN A 165 4.18 22.88 -8.11
CA GLN A 165 3.47 24.01 -8.72
C GLN A 165 2.32 24.54 -7.86
N ASN A 166 1.56 23.64 -7.23
CA ASN A 166 0.48 24.05 -6.33
C ASN A 166 1.02 24.72 -5.06
N LEU A 167 2.13 24.24 -4.50
CA LEU A 167 2.79 24.86 -3.35
C LEU A 167 3.30 26.27 -3.69
N GLU A 168 3.94 26.43 -4.85
CA GLU A 168 4.39 27.74 -5.34
C GLU A 168 3.23 28.73 -5.51
N THR A 169 2.09 28.26 -6.03
CA THR A 169 0.88 29.08 -6.22
C THR A 169 0.33 29.63 -4.91
N ILE A 170 0.47 28.89 -3.80
CA ILE A 170 0.05 29.30 -2.45
C ILE A 170 1.19 29.92 -1.62
N GLY A 171 2.36 30.16 -2.23
CA GLY A 171 3.49 30.83 -1.59
C GLY A 171 4.26 29.96 -0.59
N LEU A 172 4.20 28.63 -0.72
CA LEU A 172 4.95 27.69 0.12
C LEU A 172 6.16 27.13 -0.62
N SER A 173 7.28 26.97 0.08
CA SER A 173 8.51 26.39 -0.43
C SER A 173 8.82 25.07 0.27
N LEU A 174 9.36 24.11 -0.49
CA LEU A 174 9.86 22.84 0.05
C LEU A 174 11.30 23.01 0.55
N GLU A 175 11.70 22.20 1.53
CA GLU A 175 13.11 22.09 1.91
C GLU A 175 13.93 21.34 0.84
N GLU A 176 15.08 21.89 0.45
CA GLU A 176 15.92 21.37 -0.64
C GLU A 176 16.76 20.13 -0.26
N SER A 177 16.98 19.88 1.04
CA SER A 177 17.75 18.72 1.52
C SER A 177 17.20 18.20 2.85
N PRO A 178 16.04 17.54 2.82
CA PRO A 178 15.56 16.85 4.01
C PRO A 178 16.50 15.67 4.34
N VAL A 179 16.87 15.54 5.61
CA VAL A 179 17.46 14.31 6.11
C VAL A 179 16.37 13.24 6.06
N LEU A 180 16.42 12.39 5.04
CA LEU A 180 15.64 11.16 5.04
C LEU A 180 16.26 10.25 6.09
N LEU A 181 15.73 10.31 7.31
CA LEU A 181 15.92 9.24 8.27
C LEU A 181 15.51 7.95 7.55
N GLU A 182 16.44 7.01 7.43
CA GLU A 182 16.13 5.67 6.95
C GLU A 182 15.18 5.04 7.96
N PHE A 183 13.88 5.28 7.78
CA PHE A 183 12.84 4.51 8.41
C PHE A 183 12.86 3.13 7.76
N GLU A 184 13.84 2.33 8.15
CA GLU A 184 13.68 0.90 8.20
C GLU A 184 12.47 0.63 9.10
N GLU A 185 11.38 0.28 8.42
CA GLU A 185 10.11 -0.30 8.85
C GLU A 185 9.94 -0.46 10.38
N ILE A 186 8.84 0.07 10.90
CA ILE A 186 8.03 -0.41 12.05
C ILE A 186 7.64 0.74 13.00
N PRO A 187 6.36 0.80 13.46
CA PRO A 187 5.92 1.75 14.48
C PRO A 187 6.76 1.61 15.76
N ILE A 188 7.37 2.71 16.19
CA ILE A 188 8.14 2.82 17.44
C ILE A 188 7.24 2.71 18.68
N ASP A 189 5.92 2.62 18.48
CA ASP A 189 4.86 2.64 19.51
C ASP A 189 4.97 1.53 20.58
N PHE A 190 5.84 0.51 20.41
CA PHE A 190 6.09 -0.50 21.44
C PHE A 190 7.31 -0.20 22.35
N LEU A 191 8.16 0.77 22.00
CA LEU A 191 9.33 1.13 22.80
C LEU A 191 8.92 1.98 24.00
N ILE A 192 9.48 1.66 25.16
CA ILE A 192 9.32 2.43 26.40
C ILE A 192 10.38 3.54 26.42
N GLU A 193 10.15 4.61 27.20
CA GLU A 193 11.11 5.71 27.34
C GLU A 193 12.52 5.21 27.72
N GLY A 194 13.52 5.63 26.93
CA GLY A 194 14.92 5.19 27.04
C GLY A 194 15.21 3.76 26.55
N GLU A 195 14.26 3.11 25.88
CA GLU A 195 14.47 1.82 25.20
C GLU A 195 14.92 2.05 23.75
N GLU A 196 16.05 1.45 23.38
CA GLU A 196 16.65 1.55 22.05
C GLU A 196 16.83 0.16 21.45
N VAL A 197 16.49 0.01 20.17
CA VAL A 197 16.65 -1.27 19.44
C VAL A 197 18.15 -1.49 19.16
N THR A 198 18.73 -2.56 19.70
CA THR A 198 20.13 -2.95 19.49
C THR A 198 20.29 -3.88 18.29
N HIS A 199 19.35 -4.81 18.06
CA HIS A 199 19.38 -5.72 16.91
C HIS A 199 17.99 -5.94 16.32
N ARG A 200 17.95 -6.07 14.98
CA ARG A 200 16.73 -6.31 14.21
C ARG A 200 16.80 -7.69 13.54
N GLY A 201 15.91 -8.58 13.92
CA GLY A 201 15.73 -9.86 13.26
C GLY A 201 14.82 -9.76 12.03
N LYS A 202 15.02 -10.67 11.06
CA LYS A 202 14.10 -10.83 9.91
C LYS A 202 12.74 -11.40 10.39
N LYS A 203 11.79 -11.57 9.46
CA LYS A 203 10.51 -12.25 9.72
C LYS A 203 10.74 -13.59 10.43
N VAL A 204 10.21 -13.71 11.64
CA VAL A 204 10.25 -14.91 12.46
C VAL A 204 8.86 -15.51 12.57
N TRP A 205 8.79 -16.79 12.87
CA TRP A 205 7.58 -17.46 13.32
C TRP A 205 7.73 -17.77 14.79
N TYR A 206 6.73 -17.46 15.60
CA TYR A 206 6.68 -17.88 17.00
C TYR A 206 5.46 -18.78 17.22
N LEU A 207 5.64 -19.80 18.05
CA LEU A 207 4.54 -20.67 18.46
C LEU A 207 3.78 -19.94 19.56
N ALA A 208 2.59 -19.44 19.25
CA ALA A 208 1.74 -18.81 20.25
C ALA A 208 1.10 -19.90 21.12
N PRO A 209 1.21 -19.82 22.45
CA PRO A 209 0.61 -20.81 23.34
C PRO A 209 -0.92 -20.79 23.21
N ALA A 210 -1.55 -21.93 23.48
CA ALA A 210 -3.00 -22.03 23.48
C ALA A 210 -3.61 -21.03 24.48
N SER A 211 -4.64 -20.31 24.06
CA SER A 211 -5.35 -19.34 24.89
C SER A 211 -6.84 -19.33 24.57
N GLY A 212 -7.66 -19.55 25.60
CA GLY A 212 -9.10 -19.73 25.44
C GLY A 212 -9.43 -20.93 24.54
N ILE A 213 -10.12 -20.66 23.43
CA ILE A 213 -10.57 -21.66 22.45
C ILE A 213 -9.53 -21.88 21.33
N GLN A 214 -8.43 -21.11 21.30
CA GLN A 214 -7.39 -21.23 20.29
C GLN A 214 -6.33 -22.23 20.74
N GLN A 215 -6.06 -23.23 19.88
CA GLN A 215 -4.94 -24.17 20.05
C GLN A 215 -3.60 -23.47 19.73
N GLU A 216 -2.49 -24.13 20.07
CA GLU A 216 -1.15 -23.66 19.72
C GLU A 216 -1.06 -23.38 18.22
N THR A 217 -0.70 -22.15 17.86
CA THR A 217 -0.72 -21.70 16.47
C THR A 217 0.57 -20.95 16.16
N TRP A 218 1.22 -21.32 15.06
CA TRP A 218 2.35 -20.58 14.53
C TRP A 218 1.90 -19.21 14.02
N ARG A 219 2.50 -18.15 14.57
CA ARG A 219 2.20 -16.76 14.19
C ARG A 219 3.45 -16.11 13.60
N PRO A 220 3.33 -15.41 12.45
CA PRO A 220 4.43 -14.65 11.90
C PRO A 220 4.62 -13.35 12.68
N GLY A 221 5.86 -12.87 12.78
CA GLY A 221 6.20 -11.63 13.46
C GLY A 221 7.59 -11.12 13.08
N HIS A 222 8.00 -10.03 13.72
CA HIS A 222 9.35 -9.49 13.63
C HIS A 222 10.00 -9.60 15.00
N LEU A 223 11.29 -9.92 15.04
CA LEU A 223 12.07 -9.99 16.27
C LEU A 223 12.87 -8.71 16.41
N TYR A 224 12.73 -8.03 17.55
CA TYR A 224 13.58 -6.91 17.93
C TYR A 224 14.29 -7.27 19.22
N LEU A 225 15.58 -6.98 19.26
CA LEU A 225 16.33 -6.95 20.50
C LEU A 225 16.59 -5.49 20.82
N THR A 226 16.33 -5.10 22.05
CA THR A 226 16.56 -3.75 22.55
C THR A 226 17.67 -3.75 23.59
N ASN A 227 18.02 -2.57 24.09
CA ASN A 227 18.90 -2.43 25.24
C ASN A 227 18.23 -2.85 26.57
N LYS A 228 16.92 -3.19 26.57
CA LYS A 228 16.16 -3.60 27.76
C LYS A 228 15.51 -5.00 27.68
N ARG A 229 15.13 -5.49 26.50
CA ARG A 229 14.43 -6.77 26.25
C ARG A 229 14.60 -7.28 24.82
#